data_AF-A0A7B3IJ90-F1
#
_entry.id   AF-A0A7B3IJ90-F1
#
_cell.length_a   1.000
_cell.length_b   1.000
_cell.length_c   1.000
_cell.angle_alpha   90.00
_cell.angle_beta   90.00
_cell.angle_gamma   90.00
#
_symmetry.space_group_name_H-M   'P 1'
#
loop_
_entity.id
_entity.type
_entity.pdbx_description
1 polymer ?
#
loop_
_entity_poly.entity_id
_entity_poly.type
_entity_poly.pdbx_seq_one_letter_code
_entity_poly.pdbx_strand_id
1 'polypeptide(L)'
;ILTNQGAARLANATMLGSKLNLTQMAVGDANGVLPTPDPAQTKLINQKRIAPLNLLSVDPNNQSQIIAEQIIPENEGGFWIREIGLYDDEGVLIAVANCPETYKPQLQEGSGRTQTIRMILVVTNTESITLKIDPSVVLATRKYVDDEVLELRLYVDDQMRNHIAAQDPHTQYAQKHNPTFTGEPKAPTPAAGNNTTRIATTAFVQAAITALINGAPATLDTLKEIAAAINNDPKFSTTINNALSGKQPLDETLTHLSGKDVAGLLTYLGLGEGSALPVGVPVPWPSATPPTGWLKCNGAAFSAEEYPELAKAYPTNKLPDLRGEFIRGWDDGRGVDAGRALLSLQDDSFEAHRHESFFYAGISRNETPLKNLPSSDEMLTLSSTTNALSPDSIDATNSLIGNDDYNCLIEGNRNNKRTATGLSTSIVGAAETRPRNISFNYIVRAA
;
A
#
# COMPACT_ATOMS: atom_id res chain seq x y z
N ILE A 1 42.38 73.17 -56.62
CA ILE A 1 42.72 72.09 -57.57
C ILE A 1 43.86 71.24 -57.00
N LEU A 2 44.03 70.01 -57.48
CA LEU A 2 45.21 69.20 -57.18
C LEU A 2 46.41 69.68 -58.02
N THR A 3 47.60 69.65 -57.45
CA THR A 3 48.84 69.79 -58.22
C THR A 3 49.17 68.48 -58.94
N ASN A 4 50.06 68.51 -59.93
CA ASN A 4 50.56 67.31 -60.61
C ASN A 4 51.22 66.35 -59.61
N GLN A 5 51.91 66.89 -58.59
CA GLN A 5 52.52 66.11 -57.52
C GLN A 5 51.45 65.51 -56.58
N GLY A 6 50.43 66.29 -56.23
CA GLY A 6 49.32 65.81 -55.40
C GLY A 6 48.48 64.74 -56.07
N ALA A 7 48.18 64.89 -57.37
CA ALA A 7 47.48 63.89 -58.15
C ALA A 7 48.27 62.56 -58.24
N ALA A 8 49.59 62.64 -58.46
CA ALA A 8 50.47 61.47 -58.49
C ALA A 8 50.54 60.78 -57.12
N ARG A 9 50.66 61.53 -56.02
CA ARG A 9 50.69 60.99 -54.65
C ARG A 9 49.36 60.36 -54.25
N LEU A 10 48.23 60.99 -54.60
CA LEU A 10 46.89 60.44 -54.34
C LEU A 10 46.64 59.16 -55.14
N ALA A 11 47.10 59.10 -56.39
CA ALA A 11 47.03 57.90 -57.23
C ALA A 11 47.90 56.77 -56.66
N ASN A 12 49.13 57.07 -56.24
CA ASN A 12 50.04 56.11 -55.60
C ASN A 12 49.48 55.57 -54.28
N ALA A 13 48.92 56.45 -53.44
CA ALA A 13 48.26 56.05 -52.19
C ALA A 13 47.13 55.05 -52.46
N THR A 14 46.27 55.37 -53.44
CA THR A 14 45.16 54.50 -53.86
C THR A 14 45.63 53.17 -54.45
N MET A 15 46.71 53.16 -55.24
CA MET A 15 47.26 51.95 -55.88
C MET A 15 47.98 51.01 -54.90
N LEU A 16 48.69 51.56 -53.91
CA LEU A 16 49.48 50.81 -52.93
C LEU A 16 48.70 50.45 -51.65
N GLY A 17 47.44 50.92 -51.52
CA GLY A 17 46.65 50.76 -50.30
C GLY A 17 47.20 51.55 -49.10
N SER A 18 48.05 52.55 -49.36
CA SER A 18 48.57 53.47 -48.35
C SER A 18 47.70 54.73 -48.29
N LYS A 19 47.84 55.52 -47.22
CA LYS A 19 47.08 56.76 -47.05
C LYS A 19 47.97 57.98 -47.18
N LEU A 20 47.50 58.99 -47.90
CA LEU A 20 48.11 60.30 -48.00
C LEU A 20 47.79 61.10 -46.72
N ASN A 21 48.81 61.48 -45.98
CA ASN A 21 48.68 62.25 -44.76
C ASN A 21 48.72 63.74 -45.09
N LEU A 22 47.57 64.41 -45.07
CA LEU A 22 47.52 65.88 -45.17
C LEU A 22 47.73 66.44 -43.77
N THR A 23 48.83 67.17 -43.56
CA THR A 23 49.25 67.60 -42.22
C THR A 23 49.20 69.10 -42.03
N GLN A 24 49.48 69.87 -43.07
CA GLN A 24 49.66 71.31 -42.97
C GLN A 24 48.86 72.07 -44.04
N MET A 25 48.41 73.26 -43.66
CA MET A 25 47.87 74.26 -44.58
C MET A 25 48.74 75.50 -44.52
N ALA A 26 49.06 76.03 -45.70
CA ALA A 26 49.75 77.28 -45.86
C ALA A 26 48.87 78.32 -46.53
N VAL A 27 49.11 79.58 -46.19
CA VAL A 27 48.46 80.76 -46.78
C VAL A 27 49.54 81.73 -47.28
N GLY A 28 49.25 82.40 -48.39
CA GLY A 28 50.16 83.34 -49.04
C GLY A 28 49.48 84.57 -49.62
N ASP A 29 50.26 85.61 -49.88
CA ASP A 29 49.78 86.87 -50.46
C ASP A 29 49.99 86.95 -51.98
N ALA A 30 50.58 85.91 -52.60
CA ALA A 30 50.84 85.83 -54.02
C ALA A 30 51.52 87.07 -54.64
N ASN A 31 52.42 87.73 -53.89
CA ASN A 31 53.10 88.98 -54.28
C ASN A 31 52.14 90.13 -54.63
N GLY A 32 50.95 90.14 -54.03
CA GLY A 32 49.96 91.21 -54.18
C GLY A 32 49.04 91.07 -55.39
N VAL A 33 49.13 89.98 -56.16
CA VAL A 33 48.23 89.71 -57.31
C VAL A 33 47.40 88.46 -57.02
N LEU A 34 46.10 88.49 -57.30
CA LEU A 34 45.25 87.31 -57.13
C LEU A 34 45.65 86.21 -58.13
N PRO A 35 46.14 85.05 -57.67
CA PRO A 35 46.67 84.04 -58.58
C PRO A 35 45.56 83.16 -59.14
N THR A 36 45.76 82.68 -60.37
CA THR A 36 45.02 81.54 -60.92
C THR A 36 45.77 80.26 -60.53
N PRO A 37 45.16 79.32 -59.78
CA PRO A 37 45.83 78.08 -59.40
C PRO A 37 46.29 77.27 -60.63
N ASP A 38 47.54 76.80 -60.61
CA ASP A 38 48.16 76.03 -61.70
C ASP A 38 48.58 74.64 -61.19
N PRO A 39 48.14 73.54 -61.84
CA PRO A 39 48.57 72.19 -61.49
C PRO A 39 50.09 71.98 -61.45
N ALA A 40 50.88 72.75 -62.20
CA ALA A 40 52.35 72.63 -62.20
C ALA A 40 53.03 73.22 -60.94
N GLN A 41 52.29 73.89 -60.05
CA GLN A 41 52.84 74.48 -58.83
C GLN A 41 53.43 73.42 -57.89
N THR A 42 54.66 73.67 -57.44
CA THR A 42 55.34 72.87 -56.41
C THR A 42 55.41 73.58 -55.05
N LYS A 43 55.11 74.88 -55.03
CA LYS A 43 55.03 75.75 -53.85
C LYS A 43 54.08 76.92 -54.11
N LEU A 44 53.62 77.58 -53.05
CA LEU A 44 52.91 78.87 -53.13
C LEU A 44 53.83 79.96 -53.70
N ILE A 45 53.24 80.96 -54.37
CA ILE A 45 53.97 82.06 -55.02
C ILE A 45 54.69 82.93 -53.98
N ASN A 46 54.01 83.26 -52.87
CA ASN A 46 54.60 83.93 -51.71
C ASN A 46 53.91 83.48 -50.42
N GLN A 47 54.40 82.38 -49.86
CA GLN A 47 53.92 81.83 -48.59
C GLN A 47 54.19 82.80 -47.43
N LYS A 48 53.16 83.10 -46.64
CA LYS A 48 53.26 83.92 -45.41
C LYS A 48 53.23 83.10 -44.14
N ARG A 49 52.46 82.02 -44.14
CA ARG A 49 52.28 81.17 -42.97
C ARG A 49 52.01 79.74 -43.41
N ILE A 50 52.56 78.79 -42.67
CA ILE A 50 52.21 77.36 -42.72
C ILE A 50 52.06 76.86 -41.30
N ALA A 51 51.04 76.06 -41.03
CA ALA A 51 50.86 75.43 -39.72
C ALA A 51 50.02 74.14 -39.85
N PRO A 52 49.92 73.32 -38.78
CA PRO A 52 49.08 72.13 -38.78
C PRO A 52 47.60 72.43 -39.06
N LEU A 53 46.88 71.40 -39.51
CA LEU A 53 45.42 71.45 -39.69
C LEU A 53 44.68 71.33 -38.33
N ASN A 54 43.60 72.10 -38.16
CA ASN A 54 42.71 72.03 -36.99
C ASN A 54 41.54 71.06 -37.20
N LEU A 55 41.14 70.83 -38.44
CA LEU A 55 40.11 69.86 -38.80
C LEU A 55 40.47 69.25 -40.16
N LEU A 56 40.33 67.93 -40.25
CA LEU A 56 40.36 67.22 -41.53
C LEU A 56 39.26 66.17 -41.50
N SER A 57 38.19 66.40 -42.26
CA SER A 57 37.03 65.51 -42.30
C SER A 57 36.46 65.38 -43.71
N VAL A 58 35.74 64.29 -43.96
CA VAL A 58 34.90 64.18 -45.15
C VAL A 58 33.69 65.09 -44.97
N ASP A 59 33.25 65.78 -46.02
CA ASP A 59 32.03 66.60 -45.95
C ASP A 59 30.82 65.68 -45.72
N PRO A 60 30.04 65.89 -44.64
CA PRO A 60 28.84 65.10 -44.35
C PRO A 60 27.80 65.10 -45.48
N ASN A 61 27.78 66.16 -46.30
CA ASN A 61 26.83 66.31 -47.41
C ASN A 61 27.40 65.84 -48.76
N ASN A 62 28.72 65.61 -48.86
CA ASN A 62 29.37 65.16 -50.08
C ASN A 62 30.60 64.29 -49.78
N GLN A 63 30.46 62.97 -49.91
CA GLN A 63 31.52 62.01 -49.61
C GLN A 63 32.74 62.09 -50.55
N SER A 64 32.68 62.85 -51.66
CA SER A 64 33.82 63.10 -52.55
C SER A 64 34.60 64.38 -52.21
N GLN A 65 34.24 65.06 -51.12
CA GLN A 65 34.88 66.29 -50.67
C GLN A 65 35.53 66.09 -49.30
N ILE A 66 36.75 66.60 -49.19
CA ILE A 66 37.47 66.68 -47.93
C ILE A 66 37.56 68.15 -47.54
N ILE A 67 37.13 68.41 -46.32
CA ILE A 67 37.21 69.72 -45.69
C ILE A 67 38.48 69.72 -44.85
N ALA A 68 39.45 70.52 -45.26
CA ALA A 68 40.62 70.85 -44.47
C ALA A 68 40.42 72.25 -43.89
N GLU A 69 40.53 72.39 -42.57
CA GLU A 69 40.47 73.68 -41.90
C GLU A 69 41.72 73.95 -41.09
N GLN A 70 42.07 75.22 -41.06
CA GLN A 70 43.11 75.77 -40.22
C GLN A 70 42.60 77.04 -39.55
N ILE A 71 42.87 77.17 -38.26
CA ILE A 71 42.57 78.37 -37.49
C ILE A 71 43.85 79.19 -37.41
N ILE A 72 43.78 80.44 -37.87
CA ILE A 72 44.84 81.43 -37.68
C ILE A 72 44.49 82.23 -36.42
N PRO A 73 45.29 82.11 -35.34
CA PRO A 73 45.04 82.84 -34.10
C PRO A 73 45.24 84.35 -34.24
N GLU A 74 44.81 85.11 -33.24
CA GLU A 74 44.86 86.58 -33.25
C GLU A 74 46.28 87.17 -33.20
N ASN A 75 47.25 86.42 -32.68
CA ASN A 75 48.66 86.81 -32.57
C ASN A 75 49.46 86.62 -33.88
N GLU A 76 48.88 85.99 -34.90
CA GLU A 76 49.50 85.77 -36.21
C GLU A 76 48.66 86.45 -37.31
N GLY A 77 49.27 87.34 -38.09
CA GLY A 77 48.59 88.16 -39.10
C GLY A 77 49.50 89.21 -39.73
N GLY A 78 48.96 90.35 -40.15
CA GLY A 78 49.70 91.44 -40.79
C GLY A 78 49.96 91.20 -42.28
N PHE A 79 49.22 90.27 -42.89
CA PHE A 79 49.39 89.89 -44.29
C PHE A 79 48.04 89.63 -44.99
N TRP A 80 48.05 89.78 -46.32
CA TRP A 80 46.93 89.40 -47.18
C TRP A 80 46.95 87.90 -47.45
N ILE A 81 45.77 87.30 -47.51
CA ILE A 81 45.58 85.91 -47.91
C ILE A 81 44.91 85.94 -49.29
N ARG A 82 45.57 85.31 -50.26
CA ARG A 82 45.16 85.25 -51.68
C ARG A 82 45.32 83.84 -52.25
N GLU A 83 46.28 83.08 -51.73
CA GLU A 83 46.50 81.67 -52.06
C GLU A 83 46.50 80.80 -50.80
N ILE A 84 46.03 79.57 -50.97
CA ILE A 84 45.96 78.53 -49.94
C ILE A 84 46.57 77.26 -50.53
N GLY A 85 47.46 76.61 -49.78
CA GLY A 85 48.10 75.36 -50.15
C GLY A 85 47.90 74.29 -49.08
N LEU A 86 47.60 73.06 -49.49
CA LEU A 86 47.58 71.87 -48.63
C LEU A 86 48.83 71.04 -48.86
N TYR A 87 49.47 70.65 -47.77
CA TYR A 87 50.74 69.94 -47.76
C TYR A 87 50.63 68.60 -47.05
N ASP A 88 51.38 67.62 -47.54
CA ASP A 88 51.53 66.34 -46.86
C ASP A 88 52.60 66.35 -45.76
N ASP A 89 52.78 65.22 -45.07
CA ASP A 89 53.80 64.99 -44.05
C ASP A 89 55.26 65.09 -44.55
N GLU A 90 55.49 64.96 -45.86
CA GLU A 90 56.79 65.16 -46.50
C GLU A 90 57.02 66.60 -46.99
N GLY A 91 56.06 67.51 -46.73
CA GLY A 91 56.14 68.91 -47.12
C GLY A 91 55.89 69.17 -48.61
N VAL A 92 55.24 68.23 -49.31
CA VAL A 92 54.88 68.37 -50.73
C VAL A 92 53.53 69.05 -50.88
N LEU A 93 53.44 70.03 -51.79
CA LEU A 93 52.21 70.74 -52.09
C LEU A 93 51.24 69.82 -52.86
N ILE A 94 50.19 69.35 -52.19
CA ILE A 94 49.19 68.42 -52.74
C ILE A 94 48.09 69.15 -53.50
N ALA A 95 47.61 70.25 -52.94
CA ALA A 95 46.53 71.01 -53.54
C ALA A 95 46.74 72.50 -53.35
N VAL A 96 46.30 73.28 -54.33
CA VAL A 96 46.38 74.74 -54.33
C VAL A 96 45.02 75.33 -54.68
N ALA A 97 44.63 76.38 -53.97
CA ALA A 97 43.44 77.15 -54.22
C ALA A 97 43.75 78.64 -54.10
N ASN A 98 42.97 79.47 -54.80
CA ASN A 98 42.92 80.88 -54.53
C ASN A 98 41.76 81.18 -53.57
N CYS A 99 41.83 82.32 -52.90
CA CYS A 99 40.72 82.83 -52.11
C CYS A 99 40.54 84.33 -52.38
N PRO A 100 39.32 84.88 -52.20
CA PRO A 100 39.10 86.32 -52.30
C PRO A 100 40.07 87.09 -51.40
N GLU A 101 40.55 88.24 -51.86
CA GLU A 101 41.54 89.05 -51.14
C GLU A 101 41.06 89.36 -49.72
N THR A 102 41.65 88.66 -48.74
CA THR A 102 41.24 88.76 -47.34
C THR A 102 42.43 89.19 -46.50
N TYR A 103 42.31 90.33 -45.82
CA TYR A 103 43.35 90.79 -44.92
C TYR A 103 43.18 90.18 -43.53
N LYS A 104 44.24 89.55 -43.01
CA LYS A 104 44.29 89.03 -41.65
C LYS A 104 45.08 90.00 -40.77
N PRO A 105 44.42 90.86 -39.97
CA PRO A 105 45.12 91.80 -39.10
C PRO A 105 45.89 91.10 -37.98
N GLN A 106 46.94 91.78 -37.51
CA GLN A 106 47.69 91.45 -36.29
C GLN A 106 47.09 92.16 -35.07
N LEU A 107 47.24 91.58 -33.88
CA LEU A 107 46.74 92.19 -32.63
C LEU A 107 47.31 93.62 -32.40
N GLN A 108 48.55 93.88 -32.81
CA GLN A 108 49.17 95.22 -32.70
C GLN A 108 48.51 96.29 -33.60
N GLU A 109 47.72 95.88 -34.61
CA GLU A 109 47.00 96.77 -35.52
C GLU A 109 45.61 97.16 -34.98
N GLY A 110 45.31 96.82 -33.72
CA GLY A 110 44.07 97.19 -33.02
C GLY A 110 42.87 96.30 -33.35
N SER A 111 43.06 95.20 -34.10
CA SER A 111 42.01 94.24 -34.45
C SER A 111 42.53 92.80 -34.47
N GLY A 112 42.74 92.21 -33.28
CA GLY A 112 43.01 90.78 -33.17
C GLY A 112 41.76 89.98 -33.55
N ARG A 113 41.81 89.28 -34.68
CA ARG A 113 40.72 88.39 -35.13
C ARG A 113 41.25 86.98 -35.30
N THR A 114 40.59 86.00 -34.70
CA THR A 114 40.80 84.58 -35.04
C THR A 114 40.09 84.30 -36.37
N GLN A 115 40.81 83.76 -37.35
CA GLN A 115 40.27 83.53 -38.68
C GLN A 115 40.39 82.04 -39.03
N THR A 116 39.26 81.40 -39.31
CA THR A 116 39.25 80.04 -39.86
C THR A 116 39.39 80.11 -41.38
N ILE A 117 40.37 79.39 -41.91
CA ILE A 117 40.57 79.14 -43.33
C ILE A 117 40.09 77.73 -43.62
N ARG A 118 39.20 77.61 -44.61
CA ARG A 118 38.63 76.34 -45.05
C ARG A 118 38.99 76.12 -46.51
N MET A 119 39.62 75.00 -46.81
CA MET A 119 39.86 74.53 -48.17
C MET A 119 39.08 73.25 -48.41
N ILE A 120 38.27 73.25 -49.47
CA ILE A 120 37.52 72.07 -49.91
C ILE A 120 38.31 71.42 -51.04
N LEU A 121 38.71 70.17 -50.83
CA LEU A 121 39.42 69.36 -51.80
C LEU A 121 38.47 68.29 -52.35
N VAL A 122 38.24 68.33 -53.67
CA VAL A 122 37.50 67.27 -54.36
C VAL A 122 38.48 66.15 -54.73
N VAL A 123 38.19 64.93 -54.31
CA VAL A 123 39.01 63.74 -54.58
C VAL A 123 38.16 62.60 -55.14
N THR A 124 38.79 61.71 -55.90
CA THR A 124 38.13 60.53 -56.49
C THR A 124 37.94 59.39 -55.48
N ASN A 125 38.78 59.31 -54.44
CA ASN A 125 38.63 58.40 -53.31
C ASN A 125 39.07 59.11 -52.02
N THR A 126 38.17 59.22 -51.04
CA THR A 126 38.45 59.83 -49.73
C THR A 126 39.11 58.85 -48.75
N GLU A 127 39.03 57.54 -48.99
CA GLU A 127 39.64 56.51 -48.14
C GLU A 127 41.17 56.48 -48.22
N SER A 128 41.73 56.98 -49.32
CA SER A 128 43.17 57.11 -49.54
C SER A 128 43.79 58.31 -48.82
N ILE A 129 43.03 59.02 -47.97
CA ILE A 129 43.51 60.15 -47.15
C ILE A 129 43.34 59.82 -45.65
N THR A 130 44.37 60.13 -44.86
CA THR A 130 44.33 59.94 -43.41
C THR A 130 43.58 61.08 -42.74
N LEU A 131 42.43 60.80 -42.14
CA LEU A 131 41.57 61.77 -41.44
C LEU A 131 41.95 61.94 -39.95
N LYS A 132 43.21 61.72 -39.58
CA LYS A 132 43.68 61.88 -38.21
C LYS A 132 44.59 63.10 -38.13
N ILE A 133 44.13 64.14 -37.43
CA ILE A 133 44.99 65.20 -36.92
C ILE A 133 45.55 64.81 -35.55
N ASP A 134 46.66 65.40 -35.14
CA ASP A 134 47.17 65.29 -33.78
C ASP A 134 46.39 66.27 -32.87
N PRO A 135 45.57 65.79 -31.92
CA PRO A 135 44.77 66.65 -31.05
C PRO A 135 45.60 67.40 -29.99
N SER A 136 46.89 67.09 -29.82
CA SER A 136 47.75 67.73 -28.82
C SER A 136 48.20 69.15 -29.20
N VAL A 137 48.01 69.57 -30.45
CA VAL A 137 48.53 70.84 -30.99
C VAL A 137 47.42 71.80 -31.47
N VAL A 138 46.14 71.49 -31.23
CA VAL A 138 45.01 72.26 -31.80
C VAL A 138 44.05 72.81 -30.75
N LEU A 139 43.51 74.01 -31.01
CA LEU A 139 42.50 74.68 -30.19
C LEU A 139 41.11 74.09 -30.48
N ALA A 140 40.38 73.66 -29.45
CA ALA A 140 38.99 73.23 -29.56
C ALA A 140 38.06 74.43 -29.80
N THR A 141 37.08 74.28 -30.70
CA THR A 141 36.05 75.31 -30.88
C THR A 141 35.09 75.32 -29.69
N ARG A 142 34.50 76.48 -29.37
CA ARG A 142 33.50 76.60 -28.29
C ARG A 142 32.31 75.65 -28.49
N LYS A 143 31.84 75.49 -29.74
CA LYS A 143 30.74 74.59 -30.08
C LYS A 143 31.06 73.13 -29.72
N TYR A 144 32.29 72.67 -29.99
CA TYR A 144 32.70 71.31 -29.63
C TYR A 144 32.59 71.09 -28.12
N VAL A 145 33.05 72.04 -27.31
CA VAL A 145 32.97 71.95 -25.84
C VAL A 145 31.52 71.97 -25.34
N ASP A 146 30.68 72.85 -25.89
CA ASP A 146 29.26 72.96 -25.49
C ASP A 146 28.48 71.67 -25.81
N ASP A 147 28.74 71.03 -26.97
CA ASP A 147 28.10 69.77 -27.38
C ASP A 147 28.50 68.61 -26.44
N GLU A 148 29.79 68.47 -26.12
CA GLU A 148 30.31 67.42 -25.22
C GLU A 148 29.79 67.57 -23.78
N VAL A 149 29.69 68.81 -23.28
CA VAL A 149 29.11 69.08 -21.95
C VAL A 149 27.63 68.71 -21.89
N LEU A 150 26.88 68.99 -22.97
CA LEU A 150 25.47 68.62 -23.05
C LEU A 150 25.30 67.09 -23.06
N GLU A 151 26.10 66.38 -23.84
CA GLU A 151 26.07 64.91 -23.89
C GLU A 151 26.32 64.30 -22.51
N LEU A 152 27.37 64.75 -21.82
CA LEU A 152 27.67 64.30 -20.46
C LEU A 152 26.52 64.59 -19.48
N ARG A 153 25.93 65.79 -19.57
CA ARG A 153 24.81 66.17 -18.70
C ARG A 153 23.60 65.28 -18.92
N LEU A 154 23.25 65.00 -20.17
CA LEU A 154 22.14 64.11 -20.50
C LEU A 154 22.39 62.68 -19.99
N TYR A 155 23.62 62.18 -20.12
CA TYR A 155 24.01 60.87 -19.60
C TYR A 155 23.85 60.80 -18.07
N VAL A 156 24.39 61.77 -17.33
CA VAL A 156 24.30 61.80 -15.86
C VAL A 156 22.85 61.93 -15.38
N ASP A 157 22.07 62.81 -16.01
CA ASP A 157 20.66 63.01 -15.67
C ASP A 157 19.83 61.74 -15.94
N ASP A 158 20.15 60.97 -16.99
CA ASP A 158 19.52 59.68 -17.28
C ASP A 158 19.88 58.61 -16.24
N GLN A 159 21.17 58.47 -15.90
CA GLN A 159 21.61 57.53 -14.87
C GLN A 159 20.96 57.82 -13.51
N MET A 160 20.89 59.09 -13.12
CA MET A 160 20.24 59.48 -11.85
C MET A 160 18.73 59.24 -11.87
N ARG A 161 18.07 59.52 -12.99
CA ARG A 161 16.64 59.23 -13.15
C ARG A 161 16.36 57.73 -13.02
N ASN A 162 17.17 56.89 -13.67
CA ASN A 162 17.06 55.44 -13.58
C ASN A 162 17.32 54.95 -12.15
N HIS A 163 18.29 55.52 -11.44
CA HIS A 163 18.57 55.22 -10.04
C HIS A 163 17.40 55.56 -9.12
N ILE A 164 16.77 56.73 -9.28
CA ILE A 164 15.62 57.17 -8.48
C ILE A 164 14.36 56.35 -8.80
N ALA A 165 14.17 55.94 -10.06
CA ALA A 165 13.03 55.15 -10.50
C ALA A 165 13.15 53.67 -10.10
N ALA A 166 14.36 53.16 -9.90
CA ALA A 166 14.58 51.80 -9.47
C ALA A 166 13.93 51.55 -8.11
N GLN A 167 13.20 50.43 -7.99
CA GLN A 167 12.55 50.04 -6.73
C GLN A 167 13.57 49.71 -5.63
N ASP A 168 14.74 49.18 -6.01
CA ASP A 168 15.83 48.82 -5.11
C ASP A 168 17.19 49.06 -5.77
N PRO A 169 17.65 50.32 -5.86
CA PRO A 169 18.96 50.64 -6.43
C PRO A 169 20.13 50.22 -5.53
N HIS A 170 19.84 49.69 -4.34
CA HIS A 170 20.79 49.50 -3.26
C HIS A 170 20.58 48.17 -2.53
N THR A 171 20.77 47.07 -3.25
CA THR A 171 20.53 45.69 -2.79
C THR A 171 21.33 45.24 -1.57
N GLN A 172 22.36 46.00 -1.15
CA GLN A 172 23.10 45.73 0.08
C GLN A 172 22.34 46.13 1.36
N TYR A 173 21.23 46.87 1.25
CA TYR A 173 20.41 47.31 2.37
C TYR A 173 19.03 46.67 2.34
N ALA A 174 18.43 46.47 3.51
CA ALA A 174 17.04 46.02 3.59
C ALA A 174 16.09 47.11 3.07
N GLN A 175 15.09 46.72 2.28
CA GLN A 175 14.11 47.65 1.72
C GLN A 175 13.31 48.35 2.82
N LYS A 176 13.05 49.65 2.66
CA LYS A 176 12.26 50.43 3.62
C LYS A 176 10.79 50.00 3.66
N HIS A 177 10.26 49.55 2.53
CA HIS A 177 8.90 49.04 2.41
C HIS A 177 8.95 47.54 2.14
N ASN A 178 8.30 46.74 2.98
CA ASN A 178 8.24 45.28 2.89
C ASN A 178 9.62 44.59 2.71
N PRO A 179 10.59 44.82 3.62
CA PRO A 179 11.88 44.15 3.54
C PRO A 179 11.72 42.63 3.55
N THR A 180 12.37 41.96 2.61
CA THR A 180 12.62 40.53 2.70
C THR A 180 13.94 40.32 3.45
N PHE A 181 13.88 39.76 4.66
CA PHE A 181 15.08 39.45 5.43
C PHE A 181 15.68 38.10 4.98
N THR A 182 17.00 38.06 4.74
CA THR A 182 17.76 36.84 4.42
C THR A 182 18.86 36.60 5.46
N GLY A 183 19.36 35.37 5.59
CA GLY A 183 20.36 35.00 6.60
C GLY A 183 19.80 34.88 8.02
N GLU A 184 20.54 35.37 9.03
CA GLU A 184 20.17 35.35 10.45
C GLU A 184 19.88 36.77 10.99
N PRO A 185 18.72 37.37 10.68
CA PRO A 185 18.39 38.71 11.15
C PRO A 185 18.29 38.77 12.68
N LYS A 186 19.01 39.72 13.29
CA LYS A 186 18.96 39.97 14.73
C LYS A 186 18.08 41.18 15.04
N ALA A 187 17.22 41.05 16.03
CA ALA A 187 16.41 42.15 16.57
C ALA A 187 16.44 42.11 18.11
N PRO A 188 16.27 43.26 18.80
CA PRO A 188 16.14 43.28 20.26
C PRO A 188 14.93 42.47 20.73
N THR A 189 15.11 41.61 21.73
CA THR A 189 14.03 40.83 22.32
C THR A 189 13.06 41.76 23.08
N PRO A 190 11.77 41.84 22.68
CA PRO A 190 10.78 42.62 23.42
C PRO A 190 10.56 42.07 24.84
N ALA A 191 10.13 42.94 25.76
CA ALA A 191 9.68 42.51 27.09
C ALA A 191 8.41 41.65 26.99
N ALA A 192 8.21 40.75 27.97
CA ALA A 192 7.02 39.88 28.03
C ALA A 192 5.71 40.70 28.00
N GLY A 193 4.69 40.19 27.29
CA GLY A 193 3.40 40.86 27.16
C GLY A 193 3.36 42.04 26.17
N ASN A 194 4.45 42.32 25.46
CA ASN A 194 4.47 43.35 24.41
C ASN A 194 3.50 42.98 23.26
N ASN A 195 2.60 43.91 22.91
CA ASN A 195 1.56 43.76 21.88
C ASN A 195 1.70 44.78 20.74
N THR A 196 2.90 45.32 20.54
CA THR A 196 3.18 46.29 19.48
C THR A 196 3.46 45.59 18.15
N THR A 197 3.60 46.35 17.06
CA THR A 197 3.93 45.84 15.72
C THR A 197 5.42 45.58 15.49
N ARG A 198 6.22 45.45 16.56
CA ARG A 198 7.65 45.12 16.48
C ARG A 198 7.85 43.66 16.03
N ILE A 199 8.98 43.37 15.40
CA ILE A 199 9.36 42.00 15.03
C ILE A 199 9.47 41.13 16.28
N ALA A 200 8.84 39.97 16.27
CA ALA A 200 8.96 38.98 17.33
C ALA A 200 10.27 38.18 17.15
N THR A 201 11.16 38.25 18.14
CA THR A 201 12.37 37.41 18.17
C THR A 201 12.03 35.98 18.62
N THR A 202 12.85 35.00 18.24
CA THR A 202 12.73 33.61 18.70
C THR A 202 12.72 33.50 20.22
N ALA A 203 13.56 34.27 20.92
CA ALA A 203 13.60 34.31 22.38
C ALA A 203 12.28 34.80 23.00
N PHE A 204 11.63 35.81 22.40
CA PHE A 204 10.32 36.31 22.87
C PHE A 204 9.22 35.26 22.69
N VAL A 205 9.16 34.62 21.52
CA VAL A 205 8.19 33.55 21.23
C VAL A 205 8.40 32.36 22.16
N GLN A 206 9.64 31.93 22.36
CA GLN A 206 9.97 30.83 23.27
C GLN A 206 9.55 31.15 24.71
N ALA A 207 9.79 32.38 25.17
CA ALA A 207 9.37 32.81 26.50
C ALA A 207 7.84 32.82 26.65
N ALA A 208 7.11 33.30 25.63
CA ALA A 208 5.64 33.29 25.63
C ALA A 208 5.06 31.86 25.65
N ILE A 209 5.61 30.94 24.84
CA ILE A 209 5.22 29.52 24.84
C ILE A 209 5.52 28.88 26.19
N THR A 210 6.70 29.13 26.75
CA THR A 210 7.09 28.62 28.06
C THR A 210 6.17 29.14 29.15
N ALA A 211 5.79 30.42 29.12
CA ALA A 211 4.83 31.01 30.05
C ALA A 211 3.43 30.39 29.89
N LEU A 212 2.99 30.08 28.67
CA LEU A 212 1.73 29.38 28.43
C LEU A 212 1.74 27.96 29.01
N ILE A 213 2.82 27.20 28.78
CA ILE A 213 3.01 25.85 29.31
C ILE A 213 3.06 25.88 30.85
N ASN A 214 3.84 26.80 31.43
CA ASN A 214 3.98 26.97 32.87
C ASN A 214 2.77 27.62 33.55
N GLY A 215 1.91 28.30 32.79
CA GLY A 215 0.64 28.84 33.27
C GLY A 215 -0.50 27.81 33.26
N ALA A 216 -0.31 26.71 32.52
CA ALA A 216 -1.22 25.58 32.44
C ALA A 216 -0.69 24.25 33.03
N PRO A 217 0.18 24.19 34.07
CA PRO A 217 0.79 22.92 34.48
C PRO A 217 -0.26 21.94 34.97
N ALA A 218 -1.16 22.38 35.86
CA ALA A 218 -2.19 21.50 36.42
C ALA A 218 -3.18 21.03 35.34
N THR A 219 -3.58 21.89 34.41
CA THR A 219 -4.52 21.53 33.33
C THR A 219 -3.88 20.63 32.27
N LEU A 220 -2.62 20.88 31.91
CA LEU A 220 -1.89 20.07 30.93
C LEU A 220 -1.50 18.71 31.53
N ASP A 221 -1.16 18.68 32.82
CA ASP A 221 -0.96 17.46 33.60
C ASP A 221 -2.26 16.65 33.67
N THR A 222 -3.40 17.29 33.98
CA THR A 222 -4.72 16.63 33.95
C THR A 222 -5.03 16.05 32.57
N LEU A 223 -4.78 16.80 31.49
CA LEU A 223 -4.98 16.31 30.11
C LEU A 223 -4.06 15.11 29.79
N LYS A 224 -2.81 15.15 30.25
CA LYS A 224 -1.84 14.05 30.10
C LYS A 224 -2.24 12.83 30.92
N GLU A 225 -2.70 13.01 32.14
CA GLU A 225 -3.21 11.95 33.01
C GLU A 225 -4.44 11.29 32.41
N ILE A 226 -5.40 12.09 31.90
CA ILE A 226 -6.59 11.57 31.21
C ILE A 226 -6.19 10.80 29.95
N ALA A 227 -5.31 11.37 29.12
CA ALA A 227 -4.84 10.72 27.91
C ALA A 227 -4.12 9.40 28.23
N ALA A 228 -3.29 9.36 29.26
CA ALA A 228 -2.64 8.14 29.74
C ALA A 228 -3.66 7.13 30.30
N ALA A 229 -4.64 7.57 31.10
CA ALA A 229 -5.67 6.72 31.68
C ALA A 229 -6.56 6.04 30.62
N ILE A 230 -6.70 6.65 29.44
CA ILE A 230 -7.40 6.08 28.28
C ILE A 230 -6.45 5.43 27.25
N ASN A 231 -5.19 5.19 27.60
CA ASN A 231 -4.15 4.63 26.73
C ASN A 231 -3.93 5.40 25.41
N ASN A 232 -4.16 6.71 25.42
CA ASN A 232 -4.12 7.58 24.24
C ASN A 232 -5.01 7.07 23.09
N ASP A 233 -6.13 6.42 23.40
CA ASP A 233 -7.00 5.83 22.39
C ASP A 233 -7.86 6.89 21.68
N PRO A 234 -7.62 7.19 20.39
CA PRO A 234 -8.42 8.17 19.64
C PRO A 234 -9.85 7.68 19.37
N LYS A 235 -10.13 6.40 19.59
CA LYS A 235 -11.44 5.77 19.44
C LYS A 235 -11.94 5.20 20.77
N PHE A 236 -11.55 5.78 21.91
CA PHE A 236 -11.89 5.29 23.24
C PHE A 236 -13.37 4.87 23.38
N SER A 237 -14.31 5.68 22.89
CA SER A 237 -15.74 5.32 22.91
C SER A 237 -16.06 4.05 22.12
N THR A 238 -15.50 3.89 20.92
CA THR A 238 -15.67 2.66 20.12
C THR A 238 -15.01 1.46 20.81
N THR A 239 -13.82 1.61 21.37
CA THR A 239 -13.10 0.55 22.07
C THR A 239 -13.88 0.04 23.27
N ILE A 240 -14.37 0.95 24.12
CA ILE A 240 -15.21 0.61 25.27
C ILE A 240 -16.53 -0.01 24.82
N ASN A 241 -17.20 0.55 23.81
CA ASN A 241 -18.44 -0.02 23.29
C ASN A 241 -18.24 -1.44 22.73
N ASN A 242 -17.13 -1.70 22.05
CA ASN A 242 -16.79 -3.04 21.57
C ASN A 242 -16.54 -3.99 22.75
N ALA A 243 -15.77 -3.57 23.76
CA ALA A 243 -15.50 -4.37 24.95
C ALA A 243 -16.78 -4.69 25.74
N LEU A 244 -17.70 -3.72 25.84
CA LEU A 244 -19.01 -3.90 26.47
C LEU A 244 -19.94 -4.80 25.64
N SER A 245 -19.92 -4.69 24.31
CA SER A 245 -20.73 -5.52 23.41
C SER A 245 -20.36 -7.01 23.47
N GLY A 246 -19.11 -7.33 23.82
CA GLY A 246 -18.65 -8.70 24.03
C GLY A 246 -19.01 -9.28 25.41
N LYS A 247 -19.57 -8.46 26.32
CA LYS A 247 -20.04 -8.98 27.61
C LYS A 247 -21.37 -9.68 27.41
N GLN A 248 -21.50 -10.85 28.02
CA GLN A 248 -22.76 -11.56 28.09
C GLN A 248 -23.80 -10.69 28.81
N PRO A 249 -25.03 -10.56 28.29
CA PRO A 249 -26.11 -9.87 28.99
C PRO A 249 -26.29 -10.45 30.40
N LEU A 250 -26.63 -9.60 31.36
CA LEU A 250 -26.99 -10.06 32.70
C LEU A 250 -28.30 -10.83 32.59
N ASP A 251 -28.19 -12.15 32.58
CA ASP A 251 -29.29 -13.10 32.53
C ASP A 251 -29.07 -14.13 33.65
N GLU A 252 -30.13 -14.46 34.39
CA GLU A 252 -30.03 -15.35 35.56
C GLU A 252 -29.58 -16.77 35.16
N THR A 253 -30.04 -17.29 34.02
CA THR A 253 -29.67 -18.63 33.54
C THR A 253 -28.20 -18.66 33.15
N LEU A 254 -27.75 -17.66 32.39
CA LEU A 254 -26.37 -17.55 31.95
C LEU A 254 -25.41 -17.28 33.11
N THR A 255 -25.85 -16.52 34.11
CA THR A 255 -25.11 -16.31 35.36
C THR A 255 -24.95 -17.63 36.11
N HIS A 256 -26.01 -18.43 36.24
CA HIS A 256 -25.92 -19.76 36.86
C HIS A 256 -25.01 -20.71 36.08
N LEU A 257 -25.00 -20.66 34.75
CA LEU A 257 -24.11 -21.48 33.92
C LEU A 257 -22.65 -21.01 33.99
N SER A 258 -22.43 -19.71 34.13
CA SER A 258 -21.08 -19.13 34.20
C SER A 258 -20.33 -19.66 35.41
N GLY A 259 -19.08 -20.11 35.20
CA GLY A 259 -18.23 -20.64 36.26
C GLY A 259 -18.56 -22.06 36.74
N LYS A 260 -19.56 -22.73 36.17
CA LYS A 260 -19.75 -24.18 36.38
C LYS A 260 -18.72 -24.98 35.59
N ASP A 261 -18.17 -26.01 36.21
CA ASP A 261 -17.42 -27.05 35.51
C ASP A 261 -18.38 -28.01 34.78
N VAL A 262 -17.83 -28.99 34.04
CA VAL A 262 -18.64 -29.96 33.28
C VAL A 262 -19.65 -30.69 34.18
N ALA A 263 -19.24 -31.08 35.39
CA ALA A 263 -20.11 -31.76 36.35
C ALA A 263 -21.26 -30.86 36.83
N GLY A 264 -20.97 -29.60 37.12
CA GLY A 264 -21.97 -28.60 37.50
C GLY A 264 -22.96 -28.32 36.36
N LEU A 265 -22.50 -28.29 35.11
CA LEU A 265 -23.34 -28.12 33.93
C LEU A 265 -24.27 -29.33 33.73
N LEU A 266 -23.73 -30.55 33.81
CA LEU A 266 -24.53 -31.78 33.72
C LEU A 266 -25.57 -31.84 34.83
N THR A 267 -25.23 -31.42 36.04
CA THR A 267 -26.18 -31.33 37.17
C THR A 267 -27.27 -30.30 36.89
N TYR A 268 -26.91 -29.11 36.41
CA TYR A 268 -27.87 -28.06 36.06
C TYR A 268 -28.85 -28.49 34.96
N LEU A 269 -28.37 -29.27 34.00
CA LEU A 269 -29.17 -29.80 32.90
C LEU A 269 -29.90 -31.12 33.24
N GLY A 270 -29.71 -31.68 34.43
CA GLY A 270 -30.30 -32.97 34.83
C GLY A 270 -29.72 -34.19 34.10
N LEU A 271 -28.48 -34.08 33.62
CA LEU A 271 -27.74 -35.11 32.88
C LEU A 271 -26.67 -35.83 33.73
N GLY A 272 -26.63 -35.60 35.05
CA GLY A 272 -25.70 -36.24 35.99
C GLY A 272 -26.17 -37.60 36.55
N GLU A 273 -25.63 -38.00 37.71
CA GLU A 273 -26.10 -39.17 38.47
C GLU A 273 -27.60 -38.99 38.80
N GLY A 274 -28.45 -39.89 38.27
CA GLY A 274 -29.92 -39.73 38.29
C GLY A 274 -30.56 -39.36 36.95
N SER A 275 -29.78 -39.33 35.85
CA SER A 275 -30.29 -39.23 34.47
C SER A 275 -31.43 -40.24 34.22
N ALA A 276 -32.39 -39.86 33.37
CA ALA A 276 -33.54 -40.68 33.01
C ALA A 276 -33.19 -42.10 32.51
N LEU A 277 -31.96 -42.32 32.03
CA LEU A 277 -31.42 -43.65 31.72
C LEU A 277 -30.02 -43.80 32.34
N PRO A 278 -29.87 -44.48 33.49
CA PRO A 278 -28.57 -44.76 34.10
C PRO A 278 -27.63 -45.56 33.19
N VAL A 279 -26.32 -45.40 33.40
CA VAL A 279 -25.29 -46.23 32.73
C VAL A 279 -25.52 -47.70 33.05
N GLY A 280 -25.38 -48.57 32.03
CA GLY A 280 -25.51 -50.01 32.20
C GLY A 280 -26.93 -50.60 32.07
N VAL A 281 -27.98 -49.78 31.92
CA VAL A 281 -29.34 -50.30 31.68
C VAL A 281 -29.47 -50.86 30.26
N PRO A 282 -29.83 -52.15 30.07
CA PRO A 282 -30.08 -52.70 28.74
C PRO A 282 -31.36 -52.12 28.14
N VAL A 283 -31.27 -51.54 26.94
CA VAL A 283 -32.42 -51.02 26.19
C VAL A 283 -32.53 -51.68 24.80
N PRO A 284 -33.75 -51.96 24.31
CA PRO A 284 -33.96 -52.42 22.94
C PRO A 284 -33.56 -51.34 21.92
N TRP A 285 -32.78 -51.73 20.92
CA TRP A 285 -32.31 -50.88 19.83
C TRP A 285 -32.62 -51.51 18.47
N PRO A 286 -33.23 -50.77 17.53
CA PRO A 286 -33.76 -51.35 16.29
C PRO A 286 -32.68 -51.66 15.24
N SER A 287 -31.43 -51.22 15.43
CA SER A 287 -30.35 -51.40 14.44
C SER A 287 -29.25 -52.35 14.93
N ALA A 288 -28.57 -52.99 13.98
CA ALA A 288 -27.40 -53.80 14.25
C ALA A 288 -26.21 -52.96 14.77
N THR A 289 -26.17 -51.65 14.52
CA THR A 289 -25.08 -50.78 14.97
C THR A 289 -25.56 -49.86 16.10
N PRO A 290 -24.98 -49.92 17.30
CA PRO A 290 -25.31 -49.00 18.39
C PRO A 290 -24.85 -47.58 18.03
N PRO A 291 -25.51 -46.53 18.56
CA PRO A 291 -24.98 -45.18 18.51
C PRO A 291 -23.62 -45.08 19.20
N THR A 292 -22.85 -44.05 18.86
CA THR A 292 -21.61 -43.72 19.59
C THR A 292 -21.88 -43.56 21.08
N GLY A 293 -21.02 -44.14 21.93
CA GLY A 293 -21.20 -44.14 23.38
C GLY A 293 -22.10 -45.25 23.93
N TRP A 294 -22.55 -46.18 23.08
CA TRP A 294 -23.34 -47.35 23.47
C TRP A 294 -22.65 -48.66 23.06
N LEU A 295 -22.80 -49.69 23.89
CA LEU A 295 -22.23 -51.02 23.67
C LEU A 295 -23.32 -52.08 23.54
N LYS A 296 -23.06 -53.13 22.76
CA LYS A 296 -24.00 -54.26 22.60
C LYS A 296 -23.90 -55.22 23.78
N CYS A 297 -25.05 -55.73 24.22
CA CYS A 297 -25.12 -56.84 25.17
C CYS A 297 -24.93 -58.18 24.44
N ASN A 298 -23.73 -58.43 23.94
CA ASN A 298 -23.37 -59.62 23.17
C ASN A 298 -22.28 -60.46 23.85
N GLY A 299 -22.12 -60.32 25.17
CA GLY A 299 -21.05 -61.00 25.91
C GLY A 299 -19.67 -60.35 25.76
N ALA A 300 -19.54 -59.19 25.12
CA ALA A 300 -18.23 -58.54 24.97
C ALA A 300 -17.67 -58.03 26.30
N ALA A 301 -16.35 -58.11 26.45
CA ALA A 301 -15.63 -57.42 27.51
C ALA A 301 -15.51 -55.91 27.20
N PHE A 302 -15.36 -55.09 28.23
CA PHE A 302 -15.11 -53.65 28.11
C PHE A 302 -14.01 -53.19 29.07
N SER A 303 -13.43 -52.01 28.82
CA SER A 303 -12.38 -51.43 29.67
C SER A 303 -13.00 -50.65 30.84
N ALA A 304 -12.56 -50.93 32.05
CA ALA A 304 -12.98 -50.18 33.24
C ALA A 304 -12.35 -48.79 33.30
N GLU A 305 -11.21 -48.60 32.65
CA GLU A 305 -10.55 -47.30 32.48
C GLU A 305 -11.33 -46.41 31.52
N GLU A 306 -11.85 -46.98 30.43
CA GLU A 306 -12.64 -46.26 29.43
C GLU A 306 -14.09 -46.01 29.90
N TYR A 307 -14.68 -46.97 30.63
CA TYR A 307 -16.07 -46.93 31.08
C TYR A 307 -16.22 -47.23 32.59
N PRO A 308 -15.75 -46.34 33.48
CA PRO A 308 -15.71 -46.58 34.93
C PRO A 308 -17.10 -46.73 35.55
N GLU A 309 -18.08 -45.95 35.08
CA GLU A 309 -19.47 -46.05 35.58
C GLU A 309 -20.14 -47.36 35.11
N LEU A 310 -19.80 -47.86 33.92
CA LEU A 310 -20.27 -49.15 33.45
C LEU A 310 -19.65 -50.30 34.24
N ALA A 311 -18.39 -50.16 34.68
CA ALA A 311 -17.72 -51.13 35.54
C ALA A 311 -18.36 -51.22 36.93
N LYS A 312 -18.91 -50.12 37.46
CA LYS A 312 -19.72 -50.16 38.69
C LYS A 312 -21.00 -50.98 38.49
N ALA A 313 -21.66 -50.86 37.33
CA ALA A 313 -22.88 -51.60 37.01
C ALA A 313 -22.61 -53.08 36.66
N TYR A 314 -21.51 -53.38 35.98
CA TYR A 314 -21.07 -54.72 35.60
C TYR A 314 -19.63 -54.99 36.10
N PRO A 315 -19.43 -55.39 37.37
CA PRO A 315 -18.10 -55.54 37.98
C PRO A 315 -17.19 -56.60 37.34
N THR A 316 -17.73 -57.48 36.50
CA THR A 316 -16.95 -58.47 35.74
C THR A 316 -16.30 -57.90 34.49
N ASN A 317 -16.51 -56.61 34.18
CA ASN A 317 -16.06 -55.92 32.97
C ASN A 317 -16.51 -56.62 31.69
N LYS A 318 -17.66 -57.31 31.74
CA LYS A 318 -18.25 -58.04 30.63
C LYS A 318 -19.76 -57.82 30.63
N LEU A 319 -20.29 -57.47 29.46
CA LEU A 319 -21.73 -57.34 29.30
C LEU A 319 -22.39 -58.72 29.22
N PRO A 320 -23.66 -58.86 29.66
CA PRO A 320 -24.42 -60.07 29.43
C PRO A 320 -24.57 -60.31 27.92
N ASP A 321 -24.61 -61.58 27.52
CA ASP A 321 -25.03 -61.94 26.17
C ASP A 321 -26.54 -62.12 26.16
N LEU A 322 -27.25 -61.13 25.63
CA LEU A 322 -28.72 -61.09 25.63
C LEU A 322 -29.31 -61.46 24.26
N ARG A 323 -28.49 -62.01 23.36
CA ARG A 323 -28.94 -62.42 22.03
C ARG A 323 -29.80 -63.67 22.15
N GLY A 324 -31.09 -63.55 21.85
CA GLY A 324 -32.05 -64.65 21.96
C GLY A 324 -32.66 -64.80 23.36
N GLU A 325 -32.22 -64.01 24.33
CA GLU A 325 -32.66 -64.11 25.72
C GLU A 325 -33.90 -63.26 26.01
N PHE A 326 -34.75 -63.75 26.92
CA PHE A 326 -35.82 -62.95 27.51
C PHE A 326 -35.38 -62.43 28.88
N ILE A 327 -35.36 -61.10 29.03
CA ILE A 327 -35.09 -60.46 30.32
C ILE A 327 -36.33 -60.63 31.20
N ARG A 328 -36.13 -61.12 32.42
CA ARG A 328 -37.17 -61.22 33.44
C ARG A 328 -36.76 -60.52 34.73
N GLY A 329 -37.76 -60.11 35.50
CA GLY A 329 -37.53 -59.52 36.82
C GLY A 329 -36.83 -60.52 37.74
N TRP A 330 -35.82 -60.04 38.46
CA TRP A 330 -35.20 -60.80 39.53
C TRP A 330 -36.19 -60.97 40.69
N ASP A 331 -36.20 -62.15 41.30
CA ASP A 331 -37.17 -62.49 42.35
C ASP A 331 -37.03 -61.62 43.60
N ASP A 332 -35.80 -61.26 43.95
CA ASP A 332 -35.45 -60.44 45.13
C ASP A 332 -36.20 -60.85 46.41
N GLY A 333 -36.35 -62.18 46.62
CA GLY A 333 -36.98 -62.74 47.81
C GLY A 333 -38.51 -62.83 47.78
N ARG A 334 -39.16 -62.56 46.65
CA ARG A 334 -40.62 -62.72 46.47
C ARG A 334 -41.07 -64.19 46.56
N GLY A 335 -40.19 -65.14 46.23
CA GLY A 335 -40.44 -66.58 46.31
C GLY A 335 -41.09 -67.20 45.08
N VAL A 336 -41.18 -66.48 43.95
CA VAL A 336 -41.71 -66.99 42.67
C VAL A 336 -40.61 -67.64 41.82
N ASP A 337 -39.40 -67.08 41.85
CA ASP A 337 -38.21 -67.61 41.16
C ASP A 337 -37.05 -67.72 42.18
N ALA A 338 -37.32 -68.47 43.26
CA ALA A 338 -36.46 -68.57 44.43
C ALA A 338 -35.09 -69.19 44.09
N GLY A 339 -34.02 -68.65 44.68
CA GLY A 339 -32.65 -69.15 44.49
C GLY A 339 -31.94 -68.63 43.24
N ARG A 340 -32.60 -67.80 42.41
CA ARG A 340 -31.98 -67.19 41.24
C ARG A 340 -31.13 -65.97 41.59
N ALA A 341 -29.97 -65.82 40.94
CA ALA A 341 -29.08 -64.66 41.06
C ALA A 341 -29.29 -63.65 39.91
N LEU A 342 -28.93 -62.38 40.13
CA LEU A 342 -28.90 -61.38 39.05
C LEU A 342 -27.95 -61.83 37.93
N LEU A 343 -28.35 -61.57 36.68
CA LEU A 343 -27.62 -61.92 35.47
C LEU A 343 -27.37 -63.44 35.26
N SER A 344 -28.06 -64.33 35.98
CA SER A 344 -27.95 -65.78 35.75
C SER A 344 -28.83 -66.24 34.59
N LEU A 345 -28.26 -67.09 33.72
CA LEU A 345 -29.00 -67.80 32.67
C LEU A 345 -29.88 -68.90 33.26
N GLN A 346 -30.96 -69.23 32.56
CA GLN A 346 -31.85 -70.33 32.88
C GLN A 346 -32.29 -70.94 31.56
N ASP A 347 -32.15 -72.26 31.43
CA ASP A 347 -32.60 -72.99 30.25
C ASP A 347 -34.14 -72.95 30.14
N ASP A 348 -34.64 -73.22 28.94
CA ASP A 348 -36.07 -73.35 28.72
C ASP A 348 -36.64 -74.53 29.53
N SER A 349 -37.87 -74.37 30.00
CA SER A 349 -38.55 -75.39 30.78
C SER A 349 -40.05 -75.32 30.56
N PHE A 350 -40.68 -76.49 30.52
CA PHE A 350 -42.14 -76.64 30.48
C PHE A 350 -42.65 -77.10 31.83
N GLU A 351 -43.83 -76.64 32.20
CA GLU A 351 -44.52 -77.19 33.36
C GLU A 351 -44.79 -78.69 33.14
N ALA A 352 -44.52 -79.49 34.17
CA ALA A 352 -44.77 -80.91 34.15
C ALA A 352 -46.26 -81.16 33.89
N HIS A 353 -46.58 -81.86 32.80
CA HIS A 353 -47.95 -82.18 32.42
C HIS A 353 -48.05 -83.61 31.91
N ARG A 354 -49.27 -84.16 31.90
CA ARG A 354 -49.59 -85.50 31.39
C ARG A 354 -50.70 -85.43 30.35
N HIS A 355 -50.66 -86.33 29.39
CA HIS A 355 -51.72 -86.55 28.41
C HIS A 355 -52.44 -87.87 28.74
N GLU A 356 -53.77 -87.84 28.81
CA GLU A 356 -54.59 -89.03 29.02
C GLU A 356 -55.29 -89.41 27.72
N SER A 357 -55.05 -90.64 27.27
CA SER A 357 -55.67 -91.20 26.06
C SER A 357 -56.72 -92.22 26.47
N PHE A 358 -57.98 -91.99 26.12
CA PHE A 358 -59.07 -92.95 26.37
C PHE A 358 -59.34 -93.80 25.13
N PHE A 359 -59.15 -95.11 25.24
CA PHE A 359 -59.50 -96.07 24.19
C PHE A 359 -60.81 -96.77 24.52
N TYR A 360 -61.81 -96.59 23.68
CA TYR A 360 -63.04 -97.38 23.72
C TYR A 360 -62.94 -98.52 22.69
N ALA A 361 -62.72 -99.75 23.17
CA ALA A 361 -62.79 -100.94 22.33
C ALA A 361 -64.23 -101.47 22.30
N GLY A 362 -64.90 -101.34 21.16
CA GLY A 362 -66.18 -102.03 20.90
C GLY A 362 -65.94 -103.42 20.33
N ILE A 363 -66.48 -104.46 20.97
CA ILE A 363 -66.42 -105.83 20.43
C ILE A 363 -67.54 -105.96 19.38
N SER A 364 -67.19 -105.87 18.10
CA SER A 364 -68.13 -106.23 17.02
C SER A 364 -68.27 -107.76 16.98
N ARG A 365 -69.40 -108.29 17.47
CA ARG A 365 -69.72 -109.72 17.38
C ARG A 365 -70.61 -109.97 16.17
N ASN A 366 -70.02 -110.29 15.02
CA ASN A 366 -70.74 -110.87 13.89
C ASN A 366 -70.07 -112.20 13.45
N GLU A 367 -70.71 -113.29 13.85
CA GLU A 367 -70.71 -114.64 13.23
C GLU A 367 -69.41 -115.47 13.16
N THR A 368 -69.17 -116.30 14.18
CA THR A 368 -69.02 -117.78 14.13
C THR A 368 -68.63 -118.31 15.53
N PRO A 369 -69.35 -119.26 16.15
CA PRO A 369 -69.00 -119.75 17.49
C PRO A 369 -67.80 -120.71 17.39
N LEU A 370 -66.64 -120.30 17.91
CA LEU A 370 -65.50 -121.18 18.15
C LEU A 370 -65.86 -122.22 19.23
N LYS A 371 -66.43 -123.35 18.81
CA LYS A 371 -66.57 -124.53 19.66
C LYS A 371 -65.22 -125.26 19.71
N ASN A 372 -64.68 -125.38 20.91
CA ASN A 372 -63.49 -126.17 21.31
C ASN A 372 -62.15 -125.43 21.36
N LEU A 373 -62.05 -124.42 22.23
CA LEU A 373 -60.77 -124.06 22.84
C LEU A 373 -60.77 -124.50 24.31
N PRO A 374 -59.84 -125.38 24.73
CA PRO A 374 -59.69 -125.79 26.12
C PRO A 374 -59.30 -124.57 26.98
N SER A 375 -59.89 -124.51 28.16
CA SER A 375 -59.76 -123.44 29.15
C SER A 375 -58.32 -122.96 29.36
N SER A 376 -58.01 -121.72 28.94
CA SER A 376 -57.30 -120.70 29.75
C SER A 376 -56.91 -119.42 29.00
N ASP A 377 -56.93 -119.37 27.67
CA ASP A 377 -56.36 -118.22 26.94
C ASP A 377 -57.33 -117.58 25.95
N GLU A 378 -58.04 -116.53 26.37
CA GLU A 378 -58.36 -115.34 25.53
C GLU A 378 -59.05 -114.25 26.36
N MET A 379 -58.31 -113.66 27.29
CA MET A 379 -58.57 -112.27 27.69
C MET A 379 -57.63 -111.41 26.84
N LEU A 380 -58.18 -110.55 25.97
CA LEU A 380 -57.43 -109.49 25.31
C LEU A 380 -56.84 -108.60 26.40
N THR A 381 -55.64 -108.95 26.85
CA THR A 381 -54.97 -108.25 27.93
C THR A 381 -54.29 -107.05 27.29
N LEU A 382 -54.97 -105.91 27.30
CA LEU A 382 -54.35 -104.61 27.03
C LEU A 382 -53.38 -104.34 28.19
N SER A 383 -52.20 -104.94 28.09
CA SER A 383 -51.10 -104.69 29.00
C SER A 383 -50.58 -103.29 28.74
N SER A 384 -51.09 -102.30 29.47
CA SER A 384 -50.38 -101.05 29.66
C SER A 384 -49.18 -101.33 30.59
N THR A 385 -48.14 -101.98 30.07
CA THR A 385 -46.84 -101.89 30.73
C THR A 385 -46.51 -100.42 30.79
N THR A 386 -46.39 -99.89 32.00
CA THR A 386 -45.81 -98.58 32.32
C THR A 386 -44.31 -98.63 32.02
N ASN A 387 -43.95 -98.93 30.77
CA ASN A 387 -42.62 -98.67 30.27
C ASN A 387 -42.70 -97.26 29.71
N ALA A 388 -42.40 -96.29 30.57
CA ALA A 388 -42.05 -94.95 30.14
C ALA A 388 -41.01 -95.10 29.02
N LEU A 389 -41.39 -94.77 27.79
CA LEU A 389 -40.44 -94.59 26.71
C LEU A 389 -39.52 -93.45 27.16
N SER A 390 -38.26 -93.76 27.53
CA SER A 390 -37.27 -92.71 27.72
C SER A 390 -37.04 -92.00 26.37
N PRO A 391 -36.87 -90.67 26.34
CA PRO A 391 -36.71 -89.89 25.09
C PRO A 391 -35.57 -90.36 24.17
N ASP A 392 -34.62 -91.13 24.71
CA ASP A 392 -33.39 -91.54 24.03
C ASP A 392 -33.58 -92.60 22.93
N SER A 393 -34.82 -93.03 22.64
CA SER A 393 -35.15 -94.07 21.65
C SER A 393 -35.73 -93.55 20.34
N ILE A 394 -35.56 -92.27 20.02
CA ILE A 394 -35.98 -91.67 18.74
C ILE A 394 -34.72 -91.18 18.01
N ASP A 395 -34.50 -91.63 16.77
CA ASP A 395 -33.36 -91.17 15.98
C ASP A 395 -33.56 -89.74 15.45
N ALA A 396 -32.49 -89.16 14.89
CA ALA A 396 -32.50 -87.80 14.34
C ALA A 396 -33.47 -87.60 13.15
N THR A 397 -34.15 -88.65 12.67
CA THR A 397 -35.18 -88.61 11.62
C THR A 397 -36.60 -88.74 12.16
N ASN A 398 -36.78 -88.66 13.49
CA ASN A 398 -38.07 -88.80 14.17
C ASN A 398 -38.68 -90.21 14.07
N SER A 399 -37.85 -91.24 13.86
CA SER A 399 -38.28 -92.63 13.84
C SER A 399 -37.93 -93.35 15.15
N LEU A 400 -38.86 -94.16 15.67
CA LEU A 400 -38.66 -94.96 16.88
C LEU A 400 -37.60 -96.05 16.65
N ILE A 401 -36.49 -95.97 17.37
CA ILE A 401 -35.43 -96.98 17.42
C ILE A 401 -35.89 -98.10 18.35
N GLY A 402 -36.41 -99.18 17.76
CA GLY A 402 -36.44 -100.53 18.32
C GLY A 402 -37.24 -100.75 19.61
N ASN A 403 -38.28 -101.58 19.53
CA ASN A 403 -38.45 -102.59 20.58
C ASN A 403 -38.51 -103.95 19.89
N ASP A 404 -37.36 -104.60 19.89
CA ASP A 404 -37.25 -106.03 19.64
C ASP A 404 -38.06 -106.81 20.68
N ASP A 405 -38.53 -107.97 20.26
CA ASP A 405 -39.20 -109.03 21.00
C ASP A 405 -38.45 -109.52 22.27
N TYR A 406 -38.24 -108.67 23.28
CA TYR A 406 -37.68 -109.08 24.56
C TYR A 406 -38.77 -109.71 25.46
N ASN A 407 -39.16 -110.94 25.12
CA ASN A 407 -39.50 -112.06 26.04
C ASN A 407 -40.41 -113.13 25.39
N CYS A 408 -39.99 -113.75 24.28
CA CYS A 408 -40.57 -115.03 23.85
C CYS A 408 -39.51 -116.10 23.54
N LEU A 409 -38.38 -116.06 24.24
CA LEU A 409 -37.37 -117.14 24.22
C LEU A 409 -37.49 -118.02 25.46
N ILE A 410 -38.66 -118.63 25.66
CA ILE A 410 -38.77 -119.94 26.32
C ILE A 410 -39.74 -120.77 25.47
N GLU A 411 -39.24 -121.91 24.99
CA GLU A 411 -39.91 -122.83 24.07
C GLU A 411 -41.31 -123.25 24.55
N GLY A 412 -42.34 -123.04 23.72
CA GLY A 412 -43.61 -123.77 23.86
C GLY A 412 -44.90 -123.02 23.49
N ASN A 413 -44.93 -121.68 23.45
CA ASN A 413 -46.19 -120.94 23.25
C ASN A 413 -46.22 -120.18 21.90
N ARG A 414 -46.78 -120.77 20.85
CA ARG A 414 -46.83 -120.20 19.49
C ARG A 414 -48.01 -119.25 19.21
N ASN A 415 -48.83 -118.88 20.20
CA ASN A 415 -50.08 -118.13 19.94
C ASN A 415 -50.15 -116.73 20.56
N ASN A 416 -49.10 -116.23 21.21
CA ASN A 416 -49.10 -114.87 21.76
C ASN A 416 -48.29 -113.89 20.88
N LYS A 417 -48.78 -113.61 19.66
CA LYS A 417 -48.37 -112.39 18.95
C LYS A 417 -48.97 -111.19 19.68
N ARG A 418 -48.22 -110.63 20.64
CA ARG A 418 -48.55 -109.32 21.21
C ARG A 418 -48.25 -108.27 20.14
N THR A 419 -49.26 -107.87 19.38
CA THR A 419 -49.16 -106.69 18.53
C THR A 419 -49.16 -105.46 19.44
N ALA A 420 -47.98 -104.99 19.84
CA ALA A 420 -47.82 -103.68 20.45
C ALA A 420 -48.15 -102.63 19.39
N THR A 421 -49.39 -102.15 19.36
CA THR A 421 -49.76 -100.96 18.59
C THR A 421 -49.27 -99.76 19.39
N GLY A 422 -48.03 -99.33 19.14
CA GLY A 422 -47.52 -98.07 19.68
C GLY A 422 -48.34 -96.91 19.13
N LEU A 423 -49.08 -96.20 19.98
CA LEU A 423 -49.63 -94.91 19.62
C LEU A 423 -48.50 -93.88 19.69
N SER A 424 -47.90 -93.57 18.56
CA SER A 424 -46.98 -92.44 18.45
C SER A 424 -47.76 -91.22 17.99
N THR A 425 -47.76 -90.17 18.80
CA THR A 425 -48.14 -88.83 18.32
C THR A 425 -46.94 -88.28 17.55
N SER A 426 -47.14 -87.75 16.35
CA SER A 426 -46.08 -87.04 15.65
C SER A 426 -45.60 -85.87 16.51
N ILE A 427 -44.29 -85.70 16.66
CA ILE A 427 -43.72 -84.50 17.27
C ILE A 427 -44.07 -83.33 16.35
N VAL A 428 -44.92 -82.44 16.84
CA VAL A 428 -45.35 -81.22 16.14
C VAL A 428 -44.86 -80.00 16.92
N GLY A 429 -44.18 -79.07 16.26
CA GLY A 429 -43.63 -77.87 16.90
C GLY A 429 -42.22 -77.51 16.39
N ALA A 430 -41.65 -76.45 16.97
CA ALA A 430 -40.25 -76.06 16.79
C ALA A 430 -39.38 -76.60 17.94
N ALA A 431 -38.05 -76.55 17.78
CA ALA A 431 -37.08 -77.04 18.77
C ALA A 431 -37.09 -76.30 20.12
N GLU A 432 -37.75 -75.15 20.20
CA GLU A 432 -37.83 -74.30 21.38
C GLU A 432 -39.21 -73.64 21.40
N THR A 433 -39.81 -73.51 22.58
CA THR A 433 -41.04 -72.71 22.74
C THR A 433 -40.69 -71.28 23.09
N ARG A 434 -41.13 -70.36 22.23
CA ARG A 434 -40.96 -68.91 22.44
C ARG A 434 -42.27 -68.17 22.24
N PRO A 435 -42.55 -67.10 23.01
CA PRO A 435 -43.65 -66.20 22.71
C PRO A 435 -43.42 -65.51 21.36
N ARG A 436 -44.49 -65.04 20.72
CA ARG A 436 -44.35 -64.19 19.53
C ARG A 436 -43.53 -62.95 19.91
N ASN A 437 -42.43 -62.72 19.20
CA ASN A 437 -41.50 -61.64 19.50
C ASN A 437 -40.95 -61.00 18.21
N ILE A 438 -40.32 -59.82 18.38
CA ILE A 438 -39.53 -59.14 17.35
C ILE A 438 -38.13 -58.95 17.93
N SER A 439 -37.10 -59.28 17.16
CA SER A 439 -35.71 -59.19 17.61
C SER A 439 -35.20 -57.75 17.55
N PHE A 440 -34.85 -57.20 18.71
CA PHE A 440 -34.09 -55.95 18.85
C PHE A 440 -32.69 -56.29 19.35
N ASN A 441 -31.72 -55.43 19.08
CA ASN A 441 -30.41 -55.50 19.72
C ASN A 441 -30.54 -54.92 21.14
N TYR A 442 -29.98 -55.57 22.17
CA TYR A 442 -29.87 -54.94 23.48
C TYR A 442 -28.56 -54.15 23.57
N ILE A 443 -28.66 -52.89 23.93
CA ILE A 443 -27.50 -52.00 24.09
C ILE A 443 -27.51 -51.35 25.47
N VAL A 444 -26.34 -50.98 25.98
CA VAL A 444 -26.17 -50.21 27.22
C VAL A 444 -25.43 -48.91 26.93
N ARG A 445 -25.77 -47.85 27.66
CA ARG A 445 -24.99 -46.62 27.64
C ARG A 445 -23.66 -46.89 28.33
N ALA A 446 -22.56 -46.49 27.71
CA ALA A 446 -21.21 -46.80 28.19
C ALA A 446 -20.63 -45.69 29.09
N ALA A 447 -21.10 -44.44 28.94
CA ALA A 447 -20.74 -43.28 29.76
C ALA A 447 -21.96 -42.37 29.94
#